data_AF-X1N4T2-F1
#
_entry.id   AF-X1N4T2-F1
#
_cell.length_a   1.000
_cell.length_b   1.000
_cell.length_c   1.000
_cell.angle_alpha   90.00
_cell.angle_beta   90.00
_cell.angle_gamma   90.00
#
_symmetry.space_group_name_H-M   'P 1'
#
loop_
_entity.id
_entity.type
_entity.pdbx_description
1 polymer ?
#
loop_
_entity_poly.entity_id
_entity_poly.type
_entity_poly.pdbx_seq_one_letter_code
_entity_poly.pdbx_strand_id
1 'polypeptide(L)'
;MKIRGGKKRELVMKKKCKAKAVVEVLGGLLLGVVLLTTILAYTPVLAQLRDYDPQGLKVTTLEEVLALPDEEIDLATAIMILYKEWDVTFDVAGPLEEIDRMALELELRISPEDNPERVVSLINQYLFEENTYSGADPSDPGFMKD
;
A
#
# COMPACT_ATOMS: atom_id res chain seq x y z
N MET A 1 -76.54 5.43 -16.80
CA MET A 1 -75.38 4.56 -16.49
C MET A 1 -74.09 5.15 -17.07
N LYS A 2 -73.33 5.99 -16.33
CA LYS A 2 -71.87 6.21 -16.56
C LYS A 2 -71.25 7.19 -15.54
N ILE A 3 -70.96 6.75 -14.32
CA ILE A 3 -70.05 7.45 -13.40
C ILE A 3 -69.14 6.40 -12.74
N ARG A 4 -68.26 5.76 -13.51
CA ARG A 4 -67.24 4.81 -13.01
C ARG A 4 -65.84 4.99 -13.62
N GLY A 5 -65.66 5.95 -14.53
CA GLY A 5 -64.43 6.11 -15.32
C GLY A 5 -63.32 6.94 -14.66
N GLY A 6 -63.67 7.98 -13.88
CA GLY A 6 -62.69 8.95 -13.35
C GLY A 6 -61.79 8.38 -12.24
N LYS A 7 -62.40 7.70 -11.25
CA LYS A 7 -61.69 7.17 -10.07
C LYS A 7 -60.65 6.09 -10.42
N LYS A 8 -60.84 5.36 -11.53
CA LYS A 8 -59.93 4.31 -11.99
C LYS A 8 -58.68 4.88 -12.67
N ARG A 9 -58.77 6.04 -13.34
CA ARG A 9 -57.63 6.69 -14.01
C ARG A 9 -56.69 7.39 -13.03
N GLU A 10 -57.24 8.01 -11.99
CA GLU A 10 -56.46 8.67 -10.93
C GLU A 10 -55.64 7.66 -10.10
N LEU A 11 -56.24 6.51 -9.78
CA LEU A 11 -55.58 5.43 -9.04
C LEU A 11 -54.47 4.75 -9.84
N VAL A 12 -54.63 4.65 -11.16
CA VAL A 12 -53.60 4.15 -12.09
C VAL A 12 -52.45 5.16 -12.24
N MET A 13 -52.73 6.47 -12.31
CA MET A 13 -51.66 7.49 -12.33
C MET A 13 -50.87 7.55 -11.01
N LYS A 14 -51.55 7.50 -9.85
CA LYS A 14 -50.88 7.48 -8.54
C LYS A 14 -49.96 6.27 -8.36
N LYS A 15 -50.35 5.09 -8.85
CA LYS A 15 -49.51 3.89 -8.81
C LYS A 15 -48.29 4.00 -9.73
N LYS A 16 -48.44 4.56 -10.93
CA LYS A 16 -47.32 4.77 -11.87
C LYS A 16 -46.29 5.77 -11.36
N CYS A 17 -46.69 6.88 -10.73
CA CYS A 17 -45.75 7.83 -10.13
C CYS A 17 -44.94 7.22 -8.97
N LYS A 18 -45.59 6.43 -8.10
CA LYS A 18 -44.89 5.76 -7.00
C LYS A 18 -43.87 4.73 -7.49
N ALA A 19 -44.21 3.95 -8.52
CA ALA A 19 -43.28 2.97 -9.08
C ALA A 19 -42.05 3.64 -9.72
N LYS A 20 -42.24 4.76 -10.44
CA LYS A 20 -41.14 5.49 -11.08
C LYS A 20 -40.15 6.08 -10.05
N ALA A 21 -40.68 6.66 -8.97
CA ALA A 21 -39.85 7.21 -7.89
C ALA A 21 -39.04 6.13 -7.15
N VAL A 22 -39.63 4.95 -6.93
CA VAL A 22 -38.94 3.82 -6.28
C VAL A 22 -37.79 3.29 -7.14
N VAL A 23 -37.96 3.23 -8.47
CA VAL A 23 -36.93 2.76 -9.40
C VAL A 23 -35.73 3.70 -9.47
N GLU A 24 -35.94 5.02 -9.47
CA GLU A 24 -34.83 6.00 -9.49
C GLU A 24 -34.02 5.99 -8.17
N VAL A 25 -34.69 5.85 -7.03
CA VAL A 25 -34.03 5.75 -5.72
C VAL A 25 -33.23 4.46 -5.56
N LEU A 26 -33.79 3.31 -6.01
CA LEU A 26 -33.07 2.04 -5.98
C LEU A 26 -31.88 2.01 -6.95
N GLY A 27 -32.03 2.60 -8.14
CA GLY A 27 -30.95 2.69 -9.12
C GLY A 27 -29.76 3.51 -8.62
N GLY A 28 -30.03 4.66 -8.00
CA GLY A 28 -28.99 5.51 -7.40
C GLY A 28 -28.30 4.83 -6.22
N LEU A 29 -29.04 4.09 -5.38
CA LEU A 29 -28.49 3.34 -4.25
C LEU A 29 -27.56 2.22 -4.72
N LEU A 30 -27.97 1.44 -5.73
CA LEU A 30 -27.15 0.37 -6.30
C LEU A 30 -25.85 0.92 -6.90
N LEU A 31 -25.92 2.02 -7.65
CA LEU A 31 -24.73 2.65 -8.23
C LEU A 31 -23.77 3.17 -7.15
N GLY A 32 -24.31 3.78 -6.10
CA GLY A 32 -23.53 4.25 -4.95
C GLY A 32 -22.86 3.12 -4.18
N VAL A 33 -23.56 1.99 -3.98
CA VAL A 33 -22.98 0.80 -3.34
C VAL A 33 -21.87 0.21 -4.21
N VAL A 34 -22.07 0.08 -5.53
CA VAL A 34 -21.04 -0.41 -6.44
C VAL A 34 -19.80 0.48 -6.39
N LEU A 35 -19.98 1.81 -6.47
CA LEU A 35 -18.87 2.77 -6.41
C LEU A 35 -18.11 2.69 -5.07
N LEU A 36 -18.84 2.59 -3.96
CA LEU A 36 -18.27 2.44 -2.62
C LEU A 36 -17.49 1.12 -2.50
N THR A 37 -18.04 0.01 -3.02
CA THR A 37 -17.35 -1.29 -3.01
C THR A 37 -16.10 -1.30 -3.88
N THR A 38 -16.11 -0.61 -5.03
CA THR A 38 -14.90 -0.46 -5.84
C THR A 38 -13.84 0.35 -5.11
N ILE A 39 -14.20 1.48 -4.49
CA ILE A 39 -13.23 2.29 -3.75
C ILE A 39 -12.64 1.49 -2.57
N LEU A 40 -13.47 0.74 -1.84
CA LEU A 40 -13.03 -0.07 -0.71
C LEU A 40 -12.15 -1.27 -1.13
N ALA A 41 -12.42 -1.85 -2.30
CA ALA A 41 -11.61 -2.94 -2.86
C ALA A 41 -10.22 -2.46 -3.34
N TYR A 42 -10.08 -1.17 -3.68
CA TYR A 42 -8.80 -0.56 -4.10
C TYR A 42 -8.02 0.10 -2.95
N THR A 43 -8.46 -0.03 -1.69
CA THR A 43 -7.71 0.42 -0.51
C THR A 43 -7.08 -0.73 0.29
N PRO A 44 -6.23 -1.62 -0.27
CA PRO A 44 -5.44 -2.50 0.58
C PRO A 44 -4.17 -1.81 1.12
N VAL A 45 -3.85 -0.58 0.71
CA VAL A 45 -2.51 0.03 0.94
C VAL A 45 -2.20 0.36 2.41
N LEU A 46 -3.20 0.56 3.27
CA LEU A 46 -2.94 1.04 4.64
C LEU A 46 -2.99 -0.05 5.72
N ALA A 47 -3.44 -1.27 5.39
CA ALA A 47 -3.56 -2.36 6.36
C ALA A 47 -2.38 -3.35 6.35
N GLN A 48 -1.45 -3.24 5.40
CA GLN A 48 -0.48 -4.30 5.08
C GLN A 48 0.76 -4.36 5.97
N LEU A 49 1.14 -3.30 6.68
CA LEU A 49 2.41 -3.30 7.41
C LEU A 49 2.40 -4.14 8.71
N ARG A 50 1.24 -4.37 9.30
CA ARG A 50 1.16 -5.11 10.58
C ARG A 50 1.45 -6.61 10.44
N ASP A 51 1.27 -7.14 9.22
CA ASP A 51 1.53 -8.53 8.84
C ASP A 51 2.42 -8.56 7.57
N TYR A 52 3.50 -7.77 7.57
CA TYR A 52 4.48 -7.76 6.48
C TYR A 52 5.31 -9.06 6.48
N ASP A 53 4.99 -10.00 5.60
CA ASP A 53 5.74 -11.24 5.33
C ASP A 53 5.78 -11.52 3.81
N PRO A 54 6.36 -10.60 3.00
CA PRO A 54 6.43 -10.82 1.56
C PRO A 54 7.32 -12.03 1.25
N GLN A 55 7.02 -12.72 0.16
CA GLN A 55 7.83 -13.84 -0.32
C GLN A 55 9.30 -13.43 -0.58
N GLY A 56 9.54 -12.15 -0.89
CA GLY A 56 10.85 -11.56 -1.05
C GLY A 56 11.77 -11.66 0.17
N LEU A 57 11.27 -11.91 1.38
CA LEU A 57 12.14 -12.19 2.54
C LEU A 57 12.81 -13.57 2.50
N LYS A 58 12.33 -14.48 1.65
CA LYS A 58 12.73 -15.90 1.63
C LYS A 58 13.58 -16.27 0.41
N VAL A 59 13.72 -15.36 -0.55
CA VAL A 59 14.48 -15.60 -1.79
C VAL A 59 15.98 -15.48 -1.56
N THR A 60 16.75 -16.13 -2.41
CA THR A 60 18.22 -16.20 -2.27
C THR A 60 18.98 -15.85 -3.54
N THR A 61 18.27 -15.69 -4.66
CA THR A 61 18.84 -15.43 -6.00
C THR A 61 18.11 -14.29 -6.70
N LEU A 62 18.77 -13.64 -7.66
CA LEU A 62 18.18 -12.53 -8.41
C LEU A 62 17.03 -13.01 -9.31
N GLU A 63 17.12 -14.20 -9.88
CA GLU A 63 16.06 -14.79 -10.69
C GLU A 63 14.78 -15.02 -9.87
N GLU A 64 14.91 -15.47 -8.62
CA GLU A 64 13.78 -15.60 -7.70
C GLU A 64 13.15 -14.24 -7.40
N VAL A 65 13.95 -13.21 -7.12
CA VAL A 65 13.48 -11.83 -6.91
C VAL A 65 12.68 -11.34 -8.12
N LEU A 66 13.22 -11.49 -9.33
CA LEU A 66 12.61 -10.99 -10.56
C LEU A 66 11.35 -11.77 -10.99
N ALA A 67 11.11 -12.94 -10.39
CA ALA A 67 9.90 -13.73 -10.62
C ALA A 67 8.73 -13.33 -9.70
N LEU A 68 8.98 -12.54 -8.66
CA LEU A 68 7.96 -12.08 -7.73
C LEU A 68 7.13 -10.93 -8.34
N PRO A 69 5.84 -10.83 -7.99
CA PRO A 69 5.06 -9.62 -8.25
C PRO A 69 5.59 -8.46 -7.39
N ASP A 70 5.41 -7.22 -7.86
CA ASP A 70 5.95 -6.01 -7.23
C ASP A 70 5.64 -5.90 -5.73
N GLU A 71 4.45 -6.33 -5.29
CA GLU A 71 4.02 -6.26 -3.90
C GLU A 71 4.73 -7.27 -2.97
N GLU A 72 5.34 -8.31 -3.54
CA GLU A 72 6.03 -9.37 -2.82
C GLU A 72 7.56 -9.18 -2.81
N ILE A 73 8.09 -8.16 -3.50
CA ILE A 73 9.52 -7.85 -3.52
C ILE A 73 9.89 -7.13 -2.22
N ASP A 74 10.75 -7.75 -1.42
CA ASP A 74 11.44 -7.07 -0.33
C ASP A 74 12.68 -6.36 -0.87
N LEU A 75 12.70 -5.03 -0.76
CA LEU A 75 13.74 -4.21 -1.39
C LEU A 75 15.12 -4.41 -0.74
N ALA A 76 15.17 -4.57 0.59
CA ALA A 76 16.42 -4.77 1.30
C ALA A 76 17.07 -6.09 0.86
N THR A 77 16.28 -7.17 0.84
CA THR A 77 16.72 -8.50 0.40
C THR A 77 17.17 -8.49 -1.06
N ALA A 78 16.39 -7.86 -1.95
CA ALA A 78 16.73 -7.75 -3.37
C ALA A 78 18.06 -7.02 -3.59
N ILE A 79 18.30 -5.91 -2.89
CA ILE A 79 19.55 -5.15 -2.99
C ILE A 79 20.74 -5.99 -2.50
N MET A 80 20.61 -6.70 -1.37
CA MET A 80 21.71 -7.51 -0.85
C MET A 80 22.03 -8.71 -1.74
N ILE A 81 21.02 -9.35 -2.34
CA ILE A 81 21.21 -10.40 -3.34
C ILE A 81 21.93 -9.84 -4.57
N LEU A 82 21.55 -8.65 -5.03
CA LEU A 82 22.23 -8.00 -6.15
C LEU A 82 23.70 -7.69 -5.84
N TYR A 83 24.02 -7.22 -4.63
CA TYR A 83 25.41 -7.05 -4.19
C TYR A 83 26.20 -8.36 -4.18
N LYS A 84 25.58 -9.46 -3.72
CA LYS A 84 26.19 -10.79 -3.72
C LYS A 84 26.48 -11.31 -5.13
N GLU A 85 25.71 -10.91 -6.13
CA GLU A 85 25.99 -11.26 -7.53
C GLU A 85 27.27 -10.59 -8.04
N TRP A 86 27.57 -9.37 -7.55
CA TRP A 86 28.82 -8.68 -7.85
C TRP A 86 30.00 -9.17 -7.01
N ASP A 87 29.76 -9.55 -5.74
CA ASP A 87 30.77 -10.13 -4.85
C ASP A 87 30.24 -11.42 -4.21
N VAL A 88 30.68 -12.56 -4.74
CA VAL A 88 30.27 -13.89 -4.26
C VAL A 88 30.67 -14.18 -2.81
N THR A 89 31.60 -13.39 -2.24
CA THR A 89 32.04 -13.52 -0.84
C THR A 89 31.23 -12.66 0.12
N PHE A 90 30.35 -11.80 -0.41
CA PHE A 90 29.49 -10.93 0.38
C PHE A 90 28.49 -11.73 1.22
N ASP A 91 28.43 -11.41 2.51
CA ASP A 91 27.44 -11.96 3.43
C ASP A 91 26.17 -11.10 3.38
N VAL A 92 25.08 -11.71 2.93
CA VAL A 92 23.75 -11.07 2.85
C VAL A 92 23.12 -10.91 4.23
N ALA A 93 23.40 -11.82 5.19
CA ALA A 93 22.70 -11.84 6.46
C ALA A 93 23.09 -10.65 7.35
N GLY A 94 24.38 -10.35 7.48
CA GLY A 94 24.86 -9.26 8.35
C GLY A 94 24.20 -7.89 8.08
N PRO A 95 24.19 -7.39 6.83
CA PRO A 95 23.53 -6.12 6.51
C PRO A 95 22.02 -6.12 6.76
N LEU A 96 21.32 -7.25 6.55
CA LEU A 96 19.89 -7.36 6.84
C LEU A 96 19.62 -7.32 8.35
N GLU A 97 20.42 -8.05 9.14
CA GLU A 97 20.34 -8.01 10.61
C GLU A 97 20.57 -6.59 11.16
N GLU A 98 21.48 -5.84 10.53
CA GLU A 98 21.74 -4.44 10.88
C GLU A 98 20.54 -3.54 10.55
N ILE A 99 19.87 -3.75 9.41
CA ILE A 99 18.62 -3.03 9.07
C ILE A 99 17.52 -3.35 10.08
N ASP A 100 17.35 -4.60 10.47
CA ASP A 100 16.35 -5.01 11.48
C ASP A 100 16.64 -4.38 12.84
N ARG A 101 17.92 -4.36 13.25
CA ARG A 101 18.34 -3.68 14.48
C ARG A 101 18.00 -2.19 14.45
N MET A 102 18.28 -1.51 13.33
CA MET A 102 17.93 -0.10 13.15
C MET A 102 16.42 0.14 13.24
N ALA A 103 15.61 -0.74 12.65
CA ALA A 103 14.16 -0.66 12.72
C ALA A 103 13.64 -0.79 14.17
N LEU A 104 14.18 -1.73 14.95
CA LEU A 104 13.83 -1.90 16.37
C LEU A 104 14.18 -0.67 17.21
N GLU A 105 15.32 -0.03 16.94
CA GLU A 105 15.70 1.21 17.63
C GLU A 105 14.77 2.38 17.30
N LEU A 106 14.30 2.46 16.06
CA LEU A 106 13.34 3.45 15.61
C LEU A 106 11.94 3.20 16.18
N GLU A 107 11.52 1.95 16.34
CA GLU A 107 10.23 1.59 16.96
C GLU A 107 10.10 2.15 18.39
N LEU A 108 11.19 2.18 19.15
CA LEU A 108 11.21 2.76 20.50
C LEU A 108 11.08 4.29 20.52
N ARG A 109 11.28 4.95 19.37
CA ARG A 109 11.28 6.41 19.23
C ARG A 109 10.01 6.94 18.57
N ILE A 110 9.38 6.14 17.73
CA ILE A 110 8.16 6.49 17.00
C ILE A 110 6.95 6.23 17.91
N SER A 111 6.15 7.27 18.13
CA SER A 111 4.87 7.14 18.83
C SER A 111 3.77 6.73 17.84
N PRO A 112 2.79 5.90 18.25
CA PRO A 112 1.64 5.57 17.41
C PRO A 112 0.74 6.78 17.09
N GLU A 113 0.92 7.90 17.81
CA GLU A 113 0.26 9.17 17.56
C GLU A 113 1.03 10.10 16.61
N ASP A 114 2.29 9.76 16.27
CA ASP A 114 3.09 10.55 15.34
C ASP A 114 2.46 10.53 13.93
N ASN A 115 2.41 11.70 13.30
CA ASN A 115 1.98 11.79 11.91
C ASN A 115 3.09 11.30 10.96
N PRO A 116 2.76 10.92 9.70
CA PRO A 116 3.74 10.37 8.77
C PRO A 116 4.96 11.27 8.50
N GLU A 117 4.76 12.60 8.46
CA GLU A 117 5.86 13.56 8.25
C GLU A 117 6.86 13.53 9.41
N ARG A 118 6.35 13.41 10.64
CA ARG A 118 7.17 13.26 11.85
C ARG A 118 7.93 11.95 11.85
N VAL A 119 7.29 10.84 11.46
CA VAL A 119 7.94 9.53 11.34
C VAL A 119 9.10 9.58 10.35
N VAL A 120 8.88 10.13 9.15
CA VAL A 120 9.94 10.30 8.14
C VAL A 120 11.07 11.18 8.67
N SER A 121 10.74 12.28 9.37
CA SER A 121 11.75 13.14 9.98
C SER A 121 12.61 12.42 11.02
N LEU A 122 12.01 11.55 11.85
CA LEU A 122 12.74 10.75 12.84
C LEU A 122 13.67 9.73 12.18
N ILE A 123 13.19 9.04 11.14
CA ILE A 123 14.00 8.09 10.38
C ILE A 123 15.19 8.79 9.73
N ASN A 124 14.96 9.93 9.07
CA ASN A 124 16.03 10.69 8.43
C ASN A 124 17.07 11.20 9.44
N GLN A 125 16.62 11.71 10.58
CA GLN A 125 17.51 12.13 11.66
C GLN A 125 18.38 10.98 12.14
N TYR A 126 17.78 9.81 12.42
CA TYR A 126 18.49 8.63 12.86
C TYR A 126 19.53 8.15 11.83
N LEU A 127 19.15 8.09 10.55
CA LEU A 127 20.06 7.60 9.50
C LEU A 127 21.19 8.59 9.21
N PHE A 128 20.88 9.86 8.98
CA PHE A 128 21.83 10.81 8.42
C PHE A 128 22.56 11.65 9.48
N GLU A 129 21.91 11.96 10.60
CA GLU A 129 22.51 12.81 11.64
C GLU A 129 23.18 11.97 12.73
N GLU A 130 22.58 10.85 13.13
CA GLU A 130 23.09 10.03 14.24
C GLU A 130 24.05 8.93 13.77
N ASN A 131 23.67 8.13 12.77
CA ASN A 131 24.49 7.02 12.29
C ASN A 131 25.54 7.44 11.24
N THR A 132 25.61 8.74 10.93
CA THR A 132 26.55 9.30 9.94
C THR A 132 26.58 8.54 8.62
N TYR A 133 25.45 7.98 8.17
CA TYR A 133 25.35 7.53 6.79
C TYR A 133 25.47 8.78 5.92
N SER A 134 26.65 9.04 5.36
CA SER A 134 26.81 10.06 4.36
C SER A 134 26.14 9.56 3.10
N GLY A 135 25.17 10.31 2.57
CA GLY A 135 24.73 10.08 1.20
C GLY A 135 25.98 10.02 0.31
N ALA A 136 26.04 9.00 -0.56
CA ALA A 136 27.11 8.87 -1.53
C ALA A 136 27.36 10.23 -2.20
N ASP A 137 28.57 10.79 -2.07
CA ASP A 137 28.94 11.93 -2.90
C ASP A 137 29.18 11.38 -4.31
N PRO A 138 28.33 11.71 -5.30
CA PRO A 138 28.53 11.26 -6.68
C PRO A 138 29.83 11.83 -7.28
N SER A 139 30.51 12.74 -6.58
CA SER A 139 31.80 13.32 -6.94
C SER A 139 32.99 12.56 -6.35
N ASP A 140 32.77 11.55 -5.49
CA ASP A 140 33.85 10.73 -4.92
C ASP A 140 34.44 9.82 -6.03
N PRO A 141 35.72 9.99 -6.41
CA PRO A 141 36.36 9.17 -7.43
C PRO A 141 36.51 7.68 -7.04
N GLY A 142 36.23 7.32 -5.79
CA GLY A 142 36.14 5.93 -5.32
C GLY A 142 34.81 5.24 -5.63
N PHE A 143 33.77 5.95 -6.08
CA PHE A 143 32.42 5.41 -6.24
C PHE A 143 32.26 4.34 -7.34
N MET A 144 33.29 4.13 -8.18
CA MET A 144 33.30 3.11 -9.25
C MET A 144 34.62 2.35 -9.36
N LYS A 145 35.35 2.19 -8.25
CA LYS A 145 36.48 1.28 -8.19
C LYS A 145 36.27 0.30 -7.06
N ASP A 146 35.64 -0.82 -7.35
CA ASP A 146 36.31 -2.10 -7.56
C ASP A 146 35.32 -3.14 -8.12
#